data_AF-A0A7S4J999-F1
#
_entry.id   AF-A0A7S4J999-F1
#
_cell.length_a   1.000
_cell.length_b   1.000
_cell.length_c   1.000
_cell.angle_alpha   90.00
_cell.angle_beta   90.00
_cell.angle_gamma   90.00
#
_symmetry.space_group_name_H-M   'P 1'
#
loop_
_entity.id
_entity.type
_entity.pdbx_description
1 polymer ?
#
loop_
_entity_poly.entity_id
_entity_poly.type
_entity_poly.pdbx_seq_one_letter_code
_entity_poly.pdbx_strand_id
1 'polypeptide(L)'
;WVTGPYVTDLVETWNPAIQNSSQVPDAVTLYRRALVAQHDHAVVIAAIGFPTNIAALLRSPPDEISPLNGSELVAKKVRQVVWQGGLYARWEENSESFNWNCGDGWYRGDGCAGSAAVAVNEMPPNVDQVYSDLGEE
;
A
#
# COMPACT_ATOMS: atom_id res chain seq x y z
N TRP A 1 -18.72 -7.51 13.14
CA TRP A 1 -18.98 -7.16 11.73
C TRP A 1 -20.48 -7.07 11.52
N VAL A 2 -21.01 -5.91 11.17
CA VAL A 2 -22.36 -5.84 10.59
C VAL A 2 -22.15 -6.00 9.09
N THR A 3 -22.45 -7.18 8.55
CA THR A 3 -22.42 -7.40 7.10
C THR A 3 -23.62 -6.70 6.51
N GLY A 4 -23.38 -5.75 5.59
CA GLY A 4 -24.46 -5.15 4.81
C GLY A 4 -25.17 -6.22 3.98
N PRO A 5 -26.42 -5.98 3.54
CA PRO A 5 -27.23 -6.98 2.83
C PRO A 5 -26.55 -7.52 1.56
N TYR A 6 -25.69 -6.71 0.93
CA TYR A 6 -24.92 -7.10 -0.25
C TYR A 6 -23.78 -8.09 0.04
N VAL A 7 -23.20 -8.07 1.24
CA VAL A 7 -22.01 -8.91 1.54
C VAL A 7 -22.41 -10.38 1.60
N THR A 8 -23.52 -10.69 2.27
CA THR A 8 -24.02 -12.07 2.37
C THR A 8 -24.39 -12.62 1.00
N ASP A 9 -25.18 -11.87 0.22
CA ASP A 9 -25.58 -12.27 -1.14
C ASP A 9 -24.37 -12.53 -2.05
N LEU A 10 -23.37 -11.63 -2.02
CA LEU A 10 -22.15 -11.79 -2.81
C LEU A 10 -21.37 -13.05 -2.40
N VAL A 11 -21.22 -13.30 -1.09
CA VAL A 11 -20.49 -14.49 -0.61
C VAL A 11 -21.22 -15.79 -0.96
N GLU A 12 -22.55 -15.79 -0.90
CA GLU A 12 -23.34 -17.01 -1.13
C GLU A 12 -23.57 -17.33 -2.61
N THR A 13 -23.64 -16.31 -3.47
CA THR A 13 -24.06 -16.49 -4.87
C THR A 13 -22.96 -16.29 -5.89
N TRP A 14 -21.88 -15.56 -5.55
CA TRP A 14 -20.78 -15.36 -6.47
C TRP A 14 -19.93 -16.62 -6.56
N ASN A 15 -19.73 -17.14 -7.78
CA ASN A 15 -18.77 -18.19 -8.08
C ASN A 15 -17.49 -17.59 -8.71
N PRO A 16 -16.51 -17.13 -7.91
CA PRO A 16 -15.29 -16.55 -8.43
C PRO A 16 -14.31 -17.63 -8.93
N ALA A 17 -13.51 -17.30 -9.94
CA ALA A 17 -12.41 -18.17 -10.37
C ALA A 17 -11.31 -18.32 -9.29
N ILE A 18 -11.19 -17.33 -8.40
CA ILE A 18 -10.28 -17.31 -7.26
C ILE A 18 -11.13 -17.46 -5.99
N GLN A 19 -10.90 -18.56 -5.27
CA GLN A 19 -11.64 -18.93 -4.06
C GLN A 19 -10.91 -18.48 -2.79
N ASN A 20 -9.58 -18.37 -2.83
CA ASN A 20 -8.78 -17.89 -1.70
C ASN A 20 -7.44 -17.29 -2.13
N SER A 21 -6.75 -16.65 -1.20
CA SER A 21 -5.48 -15.93 -1.43
C SER A 21 -4.31 -16.83 -1.83
N SER A 22 -4.31 -18.13 -1.51
CA SER A 22 -3.22 -19.03 -1.90
C SER A 22 -3.17 -19.32 -3.40
N GLN A 23 -4.24 -19.00 -4.13
CA GLN A 23 -4.32 -19.17 -5.58
C GLN A 23 -3.70 -18.02 -6.38
N VAL A 24 -3.26 -16.96 -5.69
CA VAL A 24 -2.62 -15.79 -6.32
C VAL A 24 -1.24 -15.55 -5.70
N PRO A 25 -0.31 -14.91 -6.44
CA PRO A 25 0.97 -14.52 -5.87
C PRO A 25 0.82 -13.59 -4.68
N ASP A 26 1.79 -13.61 -3.76
CA ASP A 26 1.86 -12.60 -2.71
C ASP A 26 2.06 -11.20 -3.32
N ALA A 27 1.68 -10.18 -2.56
CA ALA A 27 1.68 -8.80 -3.05
C ALA A 27 3.09 -8.31 -3.43
N VAL A 28 4.13 -8.70 -2.69
CA VAL A 28 5.51 -8.26 -2.96
C VAL A 28 6.00 -8.88 -4.27
N THR A 29 5.80 -10.19 -4.47
CA THR A 29 6.10 -10.88 -5.73
C THR A 29 5.39 -10.22 -6.91
N LEU A 30 4.11 -9.89 -6.75
CA LEU A 30 3.33 -9.22 -7.79
C LEU A 30 3.91 -7.84 -8.13
N TYR A 31 4.20 -7.01 -7.12
CA TYR A 31 4.83 -5.70 -7.32
C TYR A 31 6.18 -5.82 -8.02
N ARG A 32 7.06 -6.71 -7.56
CA ARG A 32 8.40 -6.88 -8.13
C ARG A 32 8.33 -7.29 -9.60
N ARG A 33 7.46 -8.25 -9.95
CA ARG A 33 7.22 -8.64 -11.36
C ARG A 33 6.69 -7.50 -12.20
N ALA A 34 5.69 -6.78 -11.69
CA ALA A 34 5.09 -5.66 -12.39
C ALA A 34 6.12 -4.55 -12.66
N LEU A 35 6.92 -4.17 -11.65
CA LEU A 35 7.93 -3.11 -11.77
C LEU A 35 9.07 -3.48 -12.73
N VAL A 36 9.59 -4.71 -12.67
CA VAL A 36 10.67 -5.16 -13.57
C VAL A 36 10.22 -5.13 -15.04
N ALA A 37 8.95 -5.44 -15.31
CA ALA A 37 8.40 -5.44 -16.66
C ALA A 37 8.22 -4.05 -17.28
N GLN A 38 8.36 -2.97 -16.49
CA GLN A 38 8.18 -1.60 -16.96
C GLN A 38 9.52 -0.93 -17.27
N HIS A 39 9.46 0.10 -18.12
CA HIS A 39 10.58 1.01 -18.32
C HIS A 39 10.93 1.74 -17.02
N ASP A 40 12.19 2.16 -16.91
CA ASP A 40 12.63 2.94 -15.76
C ASP A 40 11.82 4.25 -15.67
N HIS A 41 11.45 4.64 -14.45
CA HIS A 41 10.70 5.86 -14.16
C HIS A 41 9.34 6.01 -14.87
N ALA A 42 8.69 4.89 -15.23
CA ALA A 42 7.41 4.88 -15.95
C ALA A 42 6.18 4.62 -15.06
N VAL A 43 6.37 4.09 -13.85
CA VAL A 43 5.26 3.62 -13.01
C VAL A 43 4.75 4.72 -12.08
N VAL A 44 3.43 4.85 -11.99
CA VAL A 44 2.74 5.64 -10.95
C VAL A 44 1.88 4.69 -10.13
N ILE A 45 2.00 4.76 -8.80
CA ILE A 45 1.25 3.90 -7.87
C ILE A 45 0.12 4.73 -7.22
N ALA A 46 -1.12 4.25 -7.31
CA ALA A 46 -2.24 4.79 -6.54
C ALA A 46 -2.45 3.92 -5.28
N ALA A 47 -2.11 4.46 -4.11
CA ALA A 47 -2.19 3.77 -2.83
C ALA A 47 -3.47 4.17 -2.08
N ILE A 48 -4.50 3.34 -2.18
CA ILE A 48 -5.86 3.61 -1.67
C ILE A 48 -6.27 2.76 -0.46
N GLY A 49 -5.29 2.27 0.29
CA GLY A 49 -5.53 1.40 1.45
C GLY A 49 -4.32 1.39 2.37
N PHE A 50 -4.27 0.42 3.29
CA PHE A 50 -3.16 0.30 4.23
C PHE A 50 -1.83 0.12 3.47
N PRO A 51 -0.76 0.84 3.87
CA PRO A 51 0.50 0.89 3.14
C PRO A 51 1.39 -0.35 3.36
N THR A 52 0.87 -1.41 3.98
CA THR A 52 1.61 -2.63 4.36
C THR A 52 2.34 -3.28 3.18
N ASN A 53 1.69 -3.37 2.02
CA ASN A 53 2.31 -3.99 0.84
C ASN A 53 3.47 -3.15 0.28
N ILE A 54 3.36 -1.82 0.32
CA ILE A 54 4.44 -0.93 -0.14
C ILE A 54 5.59 -0.95 0.88
N ALA A 55 5.29 -0.93 2.17
CA ALA A 55 6.29 -1.10 3.22
C ALA A 55 7.05 -2.44 3.10
N ALA A 56 6.33 -3.53 2.85
CA ALA A 56 6.92 -4.84 2.63
C ALA A 56 7.74 -4.90 1.33
N LEU A 57 7.26 -4.25 0.26
CA LEU A 57 7.99 -4.12 -0.99
C LEU A 57 9.32 -3.39 -0.77
N LEU A 58 9.33 -2.22 -0.14
CA LEU A 58 10.54 -1.44 0.11
C LEU A 58 11.60 -2.22 0.91
N ARG A 59 11.14 -3.06 1.85
CA ARG A 59 12.00 -3.92 2.69
C ARG A 59 12.37 -5.26 2.05
N SER A 60 11.82 -5.57 0.88
CA SER A 60 12.09 -6.86 0.23
C SER A 60 13.57 -6.98 -0.18
N PRO A 61 14.22 -8.12 0.08
CA PRO A 61 15.57 -8.36 -0.43
C PRO A 61 15.56 -8.57 -1.95
N PRO A 62 16.73 -8.60 -2.60
CA PRO A 62 16.87 -9.17 -3.93
C PRO A 62 16.32 -10.60 -4.00
N ASP A 63 15.87 -11.00 -5.18
CA ASP A 63 15.28 -12.32 -5.43
C ASP A 63 15.50 -12.76 -6.89
N GLU A 64 14.82 -13.84 -7.29
CA GLU A 64 14.90 -14.37 -8.66
C GLU A 64 14.26 -13.44 -9.72
N ILE A 65 13.42 -12.49 -9.30
CA ILE A 65 12.76 -11.54 -10.22
C ILE A 65 13.70 -10.38 -10.54
N SER A 66 14.48 -9.91 -9.57
CA SER A 66 15.42 -8.81 -9.74
C SER A 66 16.59 -8.90 -8.75
N PRO A 67 17.83 -8.61 -9.20
CA PRO A 67 18.97 -8.47 -8.30
C PRO A 67 18.89 -7.20 -7.43
N LEU A 68 17.97 -6.29 -7.73
CA LEU A 68 17.73 -5.09 -6.92
C LEU A 68 16.88 -5.44 -5.70
N ASN A 69 17.22 -4.86 -4.55
CA ASN A 69 16.32 -4.88 -3.42
C ASN A 69 15.07 -4.03 -3.69
N GLY A 70 14.08 -4.12 -2.81
CA GLY A 70 12.81 -3.41 -2.94
C GLY A 70 12.92 -1.91 -3.17
N SER A 71 13.68 -1.23 -2.32
CA SER A 71 13.91 0.21 -2.37
C SER A 71 14.61 0.61 -3.68
N GLU A 72 15.66 -0.10 -4.09
CA GLU A 72 16.36 0.13 -5.35
C GLU A 72 15.47 -0.09 -6.58
N LEU A 73 14.64 -1.14 -6.56
CA LEU A 73 13.71 -1.42 -7.64
C LEU A 73 12.63 -0.33 -7.76
N VAL A 74 12.09 0.12 -6.63
CA VAL A 74 11.13 1.23 -6.57
C VAL A 74 11.79 2.51 -7.10
N ALA A 75 12.99 2.85 -6.63
CA ALA A 75 13.75 4.02 -7.08
C ALA A 75 13.97 4.00 -8.60
N LYS A 76 14.26 2.82 -9.17
CA LYS A 76 14.52 2.67 -10.61
C LYS A 76 13.25 2.76 -11.46
N LYS A 77 12.13 2.25 -10.98
CA LYS A 77 10.93 1.99 -11.81
C LYS A 77 9.78 2.96 -11.57
N VAL A 78 9.62 3.45 -10.35
CA VAL A 78 8.51 4.28 -9.93
C VAL A 78 8.88 5.74 -10.08
N ARG A 79 7.99 6.52 -10.69
CA ARG A 79 8.08 7.98 -10.76
C ARG A 79 7.36 8.64 -9.60
N GLN A 80 6.17 8.13 -9.25
CA GLN A 80 5.30 8.79 -8.29
C GLN A 80 4.41 7.80 -7.53
N VAL A 81 4.11 8.12 -6.28
CA VAL A 81 3.05 7.49 -5.49
C VAL A 81 2.02 8.54 -5.06
N VAL A 82 0.74 8.24 -5.30
CA VAL A 82 -0.40 9.07 -4.89
C VAL A 82 -1.15 8.32 -3.79
N TRP A 83 -1.25 8.93 -2.62
CA TRP A 83 -1.81 8.31 -1.43
C TRP A 83 -3.22 8.82 -1.16
N GLN A 84 -4.18 7.90 -0.96
CA GLN A 84 -5.37 8.20 -0.17
C GLN A 84 -4.98 8.11 1.30
N GLY A 85 -4.27 9.11 1.78
CA GLY A 85 -3.80 9.16 3.14
C GLY A 85 -3.10 10.48 3.42
N GLY A 86 -2.60 10.61 4.63
CA GLY A 86 -2.09 11.88 5.10
C GLY A 86 -2.39 12.14 6.56
N LEU A 87 -2.23 13.41 6.93
CA LEU A 87 -2.54 13.94 8.24
C LEU A 87 -3.73 14.89 8.10
N TYR A 88 -4.72 14.75 8.97
CA TYR A 88 -5.94 15.56 8.91
C TYR A 88 -6.14 16.29 10.24
N ALA A 89 -6.50 17.58 10.17
CA ALA A 89 -6.97 18.34 11.30
C ALA A 89 -8.35 17.79 11.71
N ARG A 90 -8.37 16.93 12.74
CA ARG A 90 -9.59 16.66 13.50
C ARG A 90 -9.43 17.32 14.87
N TRP A 91 -10.50 17.27 15.66
CA TRP A 91 -10.68 17.90 16.98
C TRP A 91 -9.53 17.76 17.99
N GLU A 92 -8.54 16.91 17.71
CA GLU A 92 -7.23 16.83 18.38
C GLU A 92 -6.14 16.96 17.30
N GLU A 93 -5.16 17.83 17.55
CA GLU A 93 -4.07 18.14 16.62
C GLU A 93 -3.35 16.85 16.13
N ASN A 94 -3.17 16.75 14.81
CA ASN A 94 -2.31 15.77 14.12
C ASN A 94 -2.75 14.29 14.08
N SER A 95 -4.00 14.00 13.73
CA SER A 95 -4.42 12.61 13.49
C SER A 95 -4.01 12.08 12.11
N GLU A 96 -3.32 10.93 12.10
CA GLU A 96 -3.11 10.13 10.89
C GLU A 96 -4.45 9.71 10.29
N SER A 97 -4.54 9.72 8.96
CA SER A 97 -5.69 9.22 8.23
C SER A 97 -5.97 7.75 8.54
N PHE A 98 -7.22 7.32 8.31
CA PHE A 98 -7.64 5.92 8.50
C PHE A 98 -6.71 4.90 7.80
N ASN A 99 -6.18 5.23 6.62
CA ASN A 99 -5.27 4.33 5.91
C ASN A 99 -3.84 4.33 6.49
N TRP A 100 -3.39 5.45 7.06
CA TRP A 100 -2.05 5.58 7.62
C TRP A 100 -1.96 5.08 9.06
N ASN A 101 -3.04 5.23 9.83
CA ASN A 101 -3.15 4.69 11.18
C ASN A 101 -3.65 3.22 11.24
N CYS A 102 -3.72 2.54 10.09
CA CYS A 102 -4.17 1.15 10.01
C CYS A 102 -5.59 0.89 10.56
N GLY A 103 -6.46 1.90 10.52
CA GLY A 103 -7.80 1.81 11.08
C GLY A 103 -7.81 1.60 12.59
N ASP A 104 -6.82 2.14 13.29
CA ASP A 104 -6.71 2.07 14.75
C ASP A 104 -8.05 2.46 15.43
N GLY A 105 -8.40 1.71 16.48
CA GLY A 105 -9.69 1.79 17.15
C GLY A 105 -10.85 1.06 16.45
N TRP A 106 -10.69 0.61 15.20
CA TRP A 106 -11.75 -0.07 14.42
C TRP A 106 -11.35 -1.46 13.91
N TYR A 107 -10.05 -1.68 13.66
CA TYR A 107 -9.52 -2.94 13.11
C TYR A 107 -8.39 -3.49 14.00
N ARG A 108 -8.29 -4.82 14.06
CA ARG A 108 -7.07 -5.46 14.57
C ARG A 108 -6.00 -5.37 13.49
N GLY A 109 -5.22 -4.30 13.52
CA GLY A 109 -4.13 -4.02 12.57
C GLY A 109 -2.83 -4.76 12.88
N ASP A 110 -2.89 -6.03 13.30
CA ASP A 110 -1.69 -6.80 13.66
C ASP A 110 -0.70 -6.83 12.49
N GLY A 111 0.51 -6.31 12.72
CA GLY A 111 1.55 -6.17 11.69
C GLY A 111 1.40 -4.99 10.72
N CYS A 112 0.33 -4.18 10.84
CA CYS A 112 0.14 -2.96 10.04
C CYS A 112 0.77 -1.73 10.70
N ALA A 113 0.76 -1.65 12.03
CA ALA A 113 1.27 -0.51 12.77
C ALA A 113 2.70 -0.11 12.32
N GLY A 114 2.90 1.17 12.05
CA GLY A 114 4.16 1.73 11.55
C GLY A 114 4.41 1.53 10.06
N SER A 115 3.61 0.76 9.33
CA SER A 115 3.79 0.57 7.88
C SER A 115 3.68 1.88 7.08
N ALA A 116 2.88 2.84 7.54
CA ALA A 116 2.80 4.17 6.93
C ALA A 116 4.13 4.92 7.03
N ALA A 117 4.75 4.94 8.22
CA ALA A 117 6.05 5.56 8.41
C ALA A 117 7.11 4.94 7.49
N VAL A 118 7.09 3.62 7.31
CA VAL A 118 7.99 2.92 6.39
C VAL A 118 7.72 3.33 4.95
N ALA A 119 6.47 3.20 4.52
CA ALA A 119 6.11 3.40 3.13
C ALA A 119 6.26 4.85 2.66
N VAL A 120 6.09 5.82 3.57
CA VAL A 120 6.18 7.26 3.26
C VAL A 120 7.60 7.78 3.50
N ASN A 121 8.21 7.49 4.65
CA ASN A 121 9.50 8.09 5.04
C ASN A 121 10.70 7.34 4.46
N GLU A 122 10.59 6.04 4.16
CA GLU A 122 11.67 5.26 3.52
C GLU A 122 11.51 5.21 1.98
N MET A 123 10.51 5.89 1.42
CA MET A 123 10.34 5.99 -0.03
C MET A 123 11.59 6.64 -0.66
N PRO A 124 12.13 6.11 -1.76
CA PRO A 124 13.29 6.69 -2.41
C PRO A 124 13.07 8.17 -2.77
N PRO A 125 14.08 9.04 -2.56
CA PRO A 125 13.92 10.49 -2.68
C PRO A 125 13.65 10.96 -4.13
N ASN A 126 13.87 10.10 -5.12
CA ASN A 126 13.57 10.39 -6.53
C ASN A 126 12.15 9.97 -6.93
N VAL A 127 11.32 9.50 -6.00
CA VAL A 127 9.92 9.15 -6.22
C VAL A 127 9.04 10.26 -5.65
N ASP A 128 8.28 10.93 -6.51
CA ASP A 128 7.35 11.97 -6.08
C ASP A 128 6.24 11.38 -5.21
N GLN A 129 5.83 12.09 -4.16
CA GLN A 129 4.73 11.66 -3.29
C GLN A 129 3.64 12.73 -3.23
N VAL A 130 2.39 12.30 -3.37
CA VAL A 130 1.21 13.17 -3.24
C VAL A 130 0.32 12.61 -2.15
N TYR A 131 0.14 13.35 -1.06
CA TYR A 131 -0.73 13.00 0.07
C TYR A 131 -1.30 14.28 0.68
N SER A 132 -2.30 14.15 1.56
CA SER A 132 -2.81 15.28 2.35
C SER A 132 -1.86 15.56 3.51
N ASP A 133 -1.14 16.67 3.49
CA ASP A 133 -0.42 17.14 4.67
C ASP A 133 -1.38 17.90 5.60
N LEU A 134 -0.93 18.16 6.84
CA LEU A 134 -1.51 19.22 7.66
C LEU A 134 -1.03 20.56 7.09
N GLY A 135 -1.54 20.92 5.92
CA GLY A 135 -1.32 22.23 5.31
C GLY A 135 -2.36 23.22 5.80
N GLU A 136 -1.91 24.41 6.18
CA GLU A 136 -2.70 25.60 6.52
C GLU A 136 -3.86 25.79 5.53
N GLU A 137 -5.08 26.02 6.04
CA GLU A 137 -6.14 26.66 5.23
C GLU A 137 -5.69 28.03 4.70
#